data_AF-A0A9X1VXY3-F1
#
_entry.id   AF-A0A9X1VXY3-F1
#
_cell.length_a   1.000
_cell.length_b   1.000
_cell.length_c   1.000
_cell.angle_alpha   90.00
_cell.angle_beta   90.00
_cell.angle_gamma   90.00
#
_symmetry.space_group_name_H-M   'P 1'
#
loop_
_entity.id
_entity.type
_entity.pdbx_description
1 polymer ?
#
loop_
_entity_poly.entity_id
_entity_poly.type
_entity_poly.pdbx_seq_one_letter_code
_entity_poly.pdbx_strand_id
1 'polypeptide(L)' 'SADYALTRDLKSALALVEVRVLDHVITSDLGALSMAERGVV' A
#
# COMPACT_ATOMS: atom_id res chain seq x y z
N SER A 1 2.40 11.12 4.56
CA SER A 1 2.56 11.45 3.13
C SER A 1 1.24 11.17 2.43
N ALA A 2 1.11 11.61 1.17
CA ALA A 2 -0.04 11.27 0.34
C ALA A 2 -0.16 9.75 0.12
N ASP A 3 0.97 9.04 -0.02
CA ASP A 3 0.99 7.59 -0.25
C ASP A 3 0.38 6.80 0.92
N TYR A 4 0.70 7.15 2.17
CA TYR A 4 0.08 6.52 3.34
C TYR A 4 -1.43 6.74 3.40
N ALA A 5 -1.90 7.94 3.03
CA ALA A 5 -3.33 8.22 3.00
C ALA A 5 -4.03 7.40 1.92
N LEU A 6 -3.48 7.37 0.71
CA LEU A 6 -4.01 6.59 -0.40
C LEU A 6 -4.04 5.09 -0.08
N THR A 7 -2.96 4.53 0.46
CA THR A 7 -2.89 3.10 0.86
C THR A 7 -3.93 2.76 1.91
N ARG A 8 -4.11 3.63 2.93
CA ARG A 8 -5.15 3.43 3.96
C ARG A 8 -6.54 3.43 3.34
N ASP A 9 -6.84 4.40 2.49
CA ASP A 9 -8.18 4.54 1.91
C ASP A 9 -8.50 3.37 0.96
N LEU A 10 -7.52 2.91 0.17
CA LEU A 10 -7.64 1.70 -0.66
C LEU A 10 -7.84 0.44 0.19
N LYS A 11 -7.07 0.27 1.28
CA LYS A 11 -7.21 -0.88 2.18
C LYS A 11 -8.60 -0.92 2.81
N SER A 12 -9.12 0.23 3.25
CA SER A 12 -10.48 0.35 3.77
C SER A 12 -11.55 0.03 2.71
N ALA A 13 -11.39 0.53 1.48
CA ALA A 13 -12.35 0.27 0.40
C ALA A 13 -12.37 -1.21 -0.02
N LEU A 14 -11.21 -1.84 -0.19
CA LEU A 14 -11.11 -3.24 -0.64
C LEU A 14 -11.59 -4.24 0.42
N ALA A 15 -11.54 -3.87 1.71
CA ALA A 15 -12.10 -4.67 2.78
C ALA A 15 -13.63 -4.87 2.67
N LEU A 16 -14.35 -3.95 2.02
CA LEU A 16 -15.81 -4.05 1.80
C LEU A 16 -16.19 -5.22 0.88
N VAL A 17 -15.24 -5.69 0.07
CA VAL A 17 -15.41 -6.79 -0.88
C VAL A 17 -14.47 -7.96 -0.57
N GLU A 18 -13.99 -8.03 0.67
CA GLU A 18 -13.10 -9.09 1.18
C GLU A 18 -11.78 -9.25 0.39
N VAL A 19 -11.35 -8.18 -0.29
CA VAL A 19 -10.06 -8.15 -0.99
C VAL A 19 -9.01 -7.54 -0.06
N ARG A 20 -7.85 -8.20 0.04
CA ARG A 20 -6.73 -7.75 0.86
C ARG A 20 -5.71 -7.00 0.03
N VAL A 21 -5.28 -5.84 0.53
CA VAL A 21 -4.04 -5.19 0.08
C VAL A 21 -2.88 -5.94 0.72
N LEU A 22 -2.09 -6.63 -0.10
CA LEU A 22 -0.92 -7.38 0.38
C LEU A 22 0.30 -6.48 0.52
N ASP A 23 0.47 -5.55 -0.42
CA ASP A 23 1.55 -4.58 -0.40
C ASP A 23 1.21 -3.37 -1.28
N HIS A 24 1.86 -2.25 -1.01
CA HIS A 24 1.95 -1.11 -1.90
C HIS A 24 3.43 -0.90 -2.21
N VAL A 25 3.80 -1.10 -3.48
CA VAL A 25 5.19 -1.01 -3.92
C VAL A 25 5.40 0.30 -4.67
N ILE A 26 6.29 1.15 -4.16
CA ILE A 26 6.72 2.38 -4.84
C ILE A 26 7.97 2.04 -5.65
N THR A 27 7.97 2.30 -6.96
CA THR A 27 9.06 1.93 -7.86
C THR A 27 9.74 3.17 -8.47
N SER A 28 11.00 2.99 -8.86
CA SER A 28 11.82 3.95 -9.60
C SER A 28 12.89 3.20 -10.40
N ASP A 29 13.63 3.93 -11.24
CA ASP A 29 14.75 3.35 -12.00
C ASP A 29 15.82 2.70 -11.12
N LEU A 30 15.95 3.12 -9.86
CA LEU A 30 16.97 2.64 -8.93
C LEU A 30 16.47 1.55 -7.97
N GLY A 31 15.20 1.17 -8.05
CA GLY A 31 14.66 0.08 -7.25
C GLY A 31 13.21 0.27 -6.81
N ALA A 32 12.82 -0.59 -5.87
CA ALA A 32 11.47 -0.64 -5.33
C ALA A 32 11.49 -0.58 -3.79
N LEU A 33 10.45 0.02 -3.22
CA LEU A 33 10.19 0.05 -1.79
C LEU A 33 8.85 -0.64 -1.52
N SER A 34 8.89 -1.69 -0.70
CA SER A 34 7.69 -2.31 -0.13
C SER A 34 7.22 -1.52 1.07
N MET A 35 5.94 -1.13 1.07
CA MET A 35 5.31 -0.51 2.24
C MET A 35 4.99 -1.57 3.31
N ALA A 36 4.73 -2.82 2.94
CA ALA A 36 4.56 -3.91 3.89
C ALA A 36 5.84 -4.17 4.71
N GLU A 37 7.01 -4.22 4.06
CA GLU A 37 8.31 -4.38 4.73
C GLU A 37 8.64 -3.21 5.68
N ARG A 38 8.04 -2.04 5.44
CA ARG A 38 8.17 -0.85 6.28
C ARG A 38 7.16 -0.80 7.44
N GLY A 39 6.26 -1.78 7.56
CA GLY A 39 5.27 -1.88 8.63
C GLY A 39 4.10 -0.88 8.49
N VAL A 40 3.80 -0.46 7.27
CA VAL A 40 2.86 0.63 6.95
C VAL A 40 1.73 0.22 6.00
N VAL A 41 1.58 -1.09 5.75
CA VAL A 41 0.43 -1.71 5.06
C VAL A 41 -0.34 -2.58 6.04
#